data_AF-A0A2E4N9H7-F1
#
_entry.id   AF-A0A2E4N9H7-F1
#
_cell.length_a   1.000
_cell.length_b   1.000
_cell.length_c   1.000
_cell.angle_alpha   90.00
_cell.angle_beta   90.00
_cell.angle_gamma   90.00
#
_symmetry.space_group_name_H-M   'P 1'
#
loop_
_entity.id
_entity.type
_entity.pdbx_description
1 polymer ?
#
loop_
_entity_poly.entity_id
_entity_poly.type
_entity_poly.pdbx_seq_one_letter_code
_entity_poly.pdbx_strand_id
1 'polypeptide(L)'
;MHQSLDGWPKIIGTDGFPAMLLIHDKITGIYITCLLLLTVFIVPAIILICLLIPRWRHLVIYCVAHLVSLPICFALMQLAPRDFLYWWWD
;
A
#
# COMPACT_ATOMS: atom_id res chain seq x y z
N MET A 1 -6.55 7.13 -13.40
CA MET A 1 -6.20 7.70 -14.72
C MET A 1 -7.41 8.02 -15.60
N HIS A 2 -8.24 7.08 -16.08
CA HIS A 2 -9.34 7.43 -17.00
C HIS A 2 -10.34 8.43 -16.40
N GLN A 3 -10.82 8.17 -15.18
CA GLN A 3 -11.77 9.07 -14.50
C GLN A 3 -11.10 10.30 -13.88
N SER A 4 -9.83 10.20 -13.47
CA SER A 4 -9.08 11.32 -12.89
C SER A 4 -8.56 12.31 -13.95
N LEU A 5 -8.48 11.90 -15.22
CA LEU A 5 -8.01 12.71 -16.35
C LEU A 5 -9.14 13.04 -17.35
N ASP A 6 -10.39 12.73 -17.01
CA ASP A 6 -11.58 12.93 -17.86
C ASP A 6 -11.47 12.24 -19.25
N GLY A 7 -10.88 11.04 -19.28
CA GLY A 7 -10.74 10.21 -20.48
C GLY A 7 -9.45 9.39 -20.52
N TRP A 8 -9.31 8.54 -21.54
CA TRP A 8 -8.05 7.86 -21.83
C TRP A 8 -7.05 8.86 -22.41
N PRO A 9 -5.77 8.83 -21.99
CA PRO A 9 -4.75 9.67 -22.62
C PRO A 9 -4.66 9.31 -24.11
N LYS A 10 -4.54 10.34 -24.95
CA LYS A 10 -4.44 10.18 -26.42
C LYS A 10 -3.22 9.34 -26.86
N ILE A 11 -2.26 9.16 -25.96
CA ILE A 11 -1.03 8.41 -26.16
C ILE A 11 -0.91 7.42 -24.99
N ILE A 12 -0.62 6.15 -25.30
CA ILE A 12 -0.31 5.14 -24.29
C ILE A 12 1.05 5.49 -23.69
N GLY A 13 1.10 5.72 -22.38
CA GLY A 13 2.32 6.08 -21.67
C GLY A 13 2.11 7.24 -20.71
N THR A 14 3.22 7.83 -20.26
CA THR A 14 3.23 8.92 -19.28
C THR A 14 3.42 10.30 -19.92
N ASP A 15 3.35 10.37 -21.25
CA ASP A 15 3.61 11.60 -22.01
C ASP A 15 2.52 12.65 -21.73
N GLY A 16 2.95 13.80 -21.23
CA GLY A 16 2.06 14.89 -20.81
C GLY A 16 1.68 14.86 -19.32
N PHE A 17 2.09 13.85 -18.55
CA PHE A 17 1.88 13.86 -17.10
C PHE A 17 2.87 14.76 -16.38
N PRO A 18 2.42 15.49 -15.32
CA PRO A 18 3.33 16.25 -14.49
C PRO A 18 4.41 15.35 -13.89
N ALA A 19 5.67 15.76 -13.96
CA ALA A 19 6.80 14.98 -13.43
C ALA A 19 6.61 14.58 -11.96
N MET A 20 6.01 15.45 -11.15
CA MET A 20 5.72 15.16 -9.74
C MET A 20 4.69 14.05 -9.55
N LEU A 21 3.71 13.93 -10.45
CA LEU A 21 2.73 12.84 -10.41
C LEU A 21 3.40 11.49 -10.66
N LEU A 22 4.33 11.44 -11.62
CA LEU A 22 5.08 10.22 -11.95
C LEU A 22 6.00 9.77 -10.81
N ILE A 23 6.63 10.73 -10.13
CA ILE A 23 7.46 10.44 -8.95
C ILE A 23 6.59 9.90 -7.82
N HIS A 24 5.47 10.55 -7.54
CA HIS A 24 4.51 10.11 -6.52
C HIS A 24 4.02 8.69 -6.80
N ASP A 25 3.64 8.41 -8.05
CA ASP A 25 3.16 7.10 -8.50
C ASP A 25 4.21 6.02 -8.30
N LYS A 26 5.44 6.26 -8.76
CA LYS A 26 6.55 5.33 -8.58
C LYS A 26 6.86 5.04 -7.12
N ILE A 27 6.92 6.08 -6.27
CA ILE A 27 7.20 5.92 -4.84
C ILE A 27 6.08 5.10 -4.19
N THR A 28 4.83 5.44 -4.49
CA THR A 28 3.66 4.77 -3.93
C THR A 28 3.62 3.30 -4.33
N GLY A 29 3.82 3.01 -5.63
CA GLY A 29 3.83 1.65 -6.14
C GLY A 29 4.91 0.79 -5.50
N ILE A 30 6.14 1.31 -5.38
CA ILE A 30 7.25 0.59 -4.70
C ILE A 30 6.89 0.36 -3.23
N TYR A 31 6.45 1.39 -2.51
CA TYR A 31 6.15 1.31 -1.09
C TYR A 31 5.05 0.28 -0.80
N ILE A 32 3.94 0.32 -1.54
CA ILE A 32 2.81 -0.58 -1.34
C ILE A 32 3.16 -2.01 -1.75
N THR A 33 3.91 -2.20 -2.84
CA THR A 33 4.40 -3.52 -3.23
C THR A 33 5.29 -4.12 -2.14
N CYS A 34 6.26 -3.37 -1.65
CA CYS A 34 7.13 -3.82 -0.55
C CYS A 34 6.32 -4.11 0.72
N LEU A 35 5.41 -3.22 1.10
CA LEU A 35 4.54 -3.39 2.28
C LEU A 35 3.70 -4.66 2.18
N LEU A 36 3.10 -4.92 1.02
CA LEU A 36 2.32 -6.12 0.74
C LEU A 36 3.18 -7.38 0.85
N LEU A 37 4.33 -7.41 0.17
CA LEU A 37 5.24 -8.56 0.19
C LEU A 37 5.74 -8.86 1.61
N LEU A 38 6.15 -7.83 2.36
CA LEU A 38 6.58 -7.97 3.75
C LEU A 38 5.43 -8.49 4.63
N THR A 39 4.23 -7.95 4.46
CA THR A 39 3.08 -8.34 5.26
C THR A 39 2.61 -9.76 4.95
N VAL A 40 2.62 -10.18 3.69
CA VAL A 40 2.13 -11.51 3.27
C VAL A 40 3.16 -12.61 3.54
N PHE A 41 4.45 -12.34 3.33
CA PHE A 41 5.48 -13.39 3.42
C PHE A 41 6.30 -13.31 4.71
N ILE A 42 6.71 -12.11 5.13
CA ILE A 42 7.66 -11.94 6.24
C ILE A 42 6.95 -11.92 7.59
N VAL A 43 5.82 -11.21 7.72
CA VAL A 43 5.08 -11.13 8.99
C VAL A 43 4.62 -12.51 9.49
N PRO A 44 4.04 -13.41 8.67
CA PRO A 44 3.66 -14.75 9.12
C PRO A 44 4.87 -15.59 9.55
N ALA A 45 6.00 -15.48 8.83
CA ALA A 45 7.23 -16.16 9.21
C ALA A 45 7.74 -15.68 10.59
N ILE A 46 7.72 -14.37 10.84
CA ILE A 46 8.08 -13.79 12.14
C ILE A 46 7.14 -14.28 13.24
N ILE A 47 5.82 -14.32 13.00
CA ILE A 47 4.84 -14.83 13.97
C ILE A 47 5.13 -16.29 14.30
N LEU A 48 5.38 -17.14 13.30
CA LEU A 48 5.71 -18.56 13.51
C LEU A 48 6.96 -18.73 14.37
N ILE A 49 8.02 -17.96 14.10
CA ILE A 49 9.25 -17.96 14.89
C ILE A 49 8.98 -17.51 16.33
N CYS A 50 8.19 -16.44 16.52
CA CYS A 50 7.84 -15.92 17.84
C CYS A 50 7.00 -16.90 18.67
N LEU A 51 6.14 -17.70 18.01
CA LEU A 51 5.34 -18.72 18.68
C LEU A 51 6.17 -19.96 19.07
N LEU A 52 7.15 -20.32 18.24
CA LEU A 52 8.07 -21.45 18.47
C LEU A 52 9.01 -21.18 19.65
N ILE A 53 9.45 -19.93 19.84
CA ILE A 53 10.36 -19.53 20.91
C ILE A 53 9.56 -18.90 22.07
N PRO A 54 9.38 -19.57 23.23
CA PRO A 54 8.52 -19.09 24.32
C PRO A 54 8.85 -17.68 24.81
N ARG A 55 10.15 -17.32 24.79
CA ARG A 55 10.63 -15.98 25.17
C ARG A 55 10.13 -14.88 24.24
N TRP A 56 9.85 -15.17 22.97
CA TRP A 56 9.51 -14.17 21.96
C TRP A 56 8.01 -14.04 21.70
N ARG A 57 7.18 -14.84 22.39
CA ARG A 57 5.71 -14.79 22.22
C ARG A 57 5.12 -13.41 22.48
N HIS A 58 5.70 -12.64 23.39
CA HIS A 58 5.27 -11.26 23.66
C HIS A 58 5.42 -10.34 22.44
N LEU A 59 6.31 -10.65 21.49
CA LEU A 59 6.53 -9.85 20.28
C LEU A 59 5.39 -10.00 19.26
N VAL A 60 4.59 -11.06 19.35
CA VAL A 60 3.46 -11.30 18.43
C VAL A 60 2.47 -10.14 18.44
N ILE A 61 2.33 -9.44 19.56
CA ILE A 61 1.42 -8.29 19.67
C ILE A 61 1.78 -7.17 18.69
N TYR A 62 3.06 -6.96 18.39
CA TYR A 62 3.51 -5.95 17.43
C TYR A 62 3.15 -6.35 16.01
N CYS A 63 3.25 -7.64 15.67
CA CYS A 63 2.80 -8.16 14.38
C CYS A 63 1.28 -8.02 14.22
N VAL A 64 0.51 -8.30 15.28
CA VAL A 64 -0.94 -8.12 15.28
C VAL A 64 -1.30 -6.64 15.13
N ALA A 65 -0.62 -5.74 15.86
CA ALA A 65 -0.83 -4.31 15.73
C ALA A 65 -0.54 -3.79 14.31
N HIS A 66 0.51 -4.29 13.66
CA HIS A 66 0.79 -4.02 12.24
C HIS A 66 -0.34 -4.52 11.33
N LEU A 67 -0.82 -5.76 11.53
CA LEU A 67 -1.90 -6.31 10.71
C LEU A 67 -3.22 -5.55 10.88
N VAL A 68 -3.50 -5.03 12.08
CA VAL A 68 -4.71 -4.24 12.38
C VAL A 68 -4.59 -2.80 11.87
N SER A 69 -3.39 -2.22 11.85
CA SER A 69 -3.21 -0.85 11.33
C SER A 69 -3.48 -0.76 9.82
N LEU A 70 -3.20 -1.82 9.06
CA LEU A 70 -3.44 -1.85 7.60
C LEU A 70 -4.90 -1.58 7.20
N PRO A 71 -5.91 -2.32 7.69
CA PRO A 71 -7.30 -2.03 7.36
C PRO A 71 -7.77 -0.68 7.91
N ILE A 72 -7.22 -0.21 9.03
CA ILE A 72 -7.52 1.14 9.57
C ILE A 72 -7.00 2.21 8.59
N CYS A 73 -5.76 2.11 8.16
CA CYS A 73 -5.16 3.02 7.18
C CYS A 73 -5.92 2.96 5.84
N PHE A 74 -6.31 1.76 5.40
CA PHE A 74 -7.14 1.59 4.21
C PHE A 74 -8.50 2.26 4.37
N ALA A 75 -9.17 2.11 5.52
CA ALA A 75 -10.45 2.79 5.77
C ALA A 75 -10.30 4.32 5.82
N LEU A 76 -9.22 4.83 6.42
CA LEU A 76 -8.92 6.27 6.45
C LEU A 76 -8.65 6.81 5.04
N MET A 77 -8.01 6.02 4.18
CA MET A 77 -7.76 6.37 2.80
C MET A 77 -9.04 6.66 2.03
N GLN A 78 -10.14 5.97 2.34
CA GLN A 78 -11.44 6.18 1.70
C GLN A 78 -12.06 7.56 1.98
N LEU A 79 -11.51 8.32 2.93
CA LEU A 79 -11.91 9.71 3.21
C LEU A 79 -11.20 10.72 2.29
N ALA A 80 -10.25 10.27 1.47
CA ALA A 80 -9.52 11.13 0.56
C ALA A 80 -10.42 11.66 -0.59
N PRO A 81 -10.01 12.75 -1.26
CA PRO A 81 -10.73 13.28 -2.42
C PRO A 81 -10.95 12.21 -3.50
N ARG A 82 -12.09 12.29 -4.20
CA ARG A 82 -12.48 11.30 -5.22
C ARG A 82 -11.42 11.13 -6.29
N ASP A 83 -10.80 12.21 -6.75
CA ASP A 83 -9.75 12.16 -7.79
C ASP A 83 -8.52 11.35 -7.34
N PHE A 84 -8.17 11.44 -6.06
CA PHE A 84 -7.10 10.65 -5.48
C PHE A 84 -7.48 9.16 -5.39
N LEU A 85 -8.73 8.85 -4.99
CA LEU A 85 -9.22 7.47 -4.98
C LEU A 85 -9.24 6.87 -6.38
N TYR A 86 -9.70 7.63 -7.39
CA TYR A 86 -9.69 7.18 -8.78
C TYR A 86 -8.28 7.02 -9.35
N TRP A 87 -7.32 7.81 -8.90
CA TRP A 87 -5.93 7.57 -9.24
C TRP A 87 -5.39 6.32 -8.56
N TRP A 88 -5.69 6.11 -7.28
CA TRP A 88 -5.20 4.94 -6.54
C TRP A 88 -5.69 3.60 -7.08
N TRP A 89 -6.94 3.55 -7.53
CA TRP A 89 -7.57 2.32 -8.02
C TRP A 89 -7.33 2.04 -9.51
N ASP A 90 -6.69 2.94 -10.24
CA ASP A 90 -6.42 2.81 -11.68
C ASP A 90 -4.93 2.57 -11.93
#